data_AF-A0A2V2NGY1-F1
#
_entry.id   AF-A0A2V2NGY1-F1
#
_cell.length_a   1.000
_cell.length_b   1.000
_cell.length_c   1.000
_cell.angle_alpha   90.00
_cell.angle_beta   90.00
_cell.angle_gamma   90.00
#
_symmetry.space_group_name_H-M   'P 1'
#
loop_
_entity.id
_entity.type
_entity.pdbx_description
1 polymer ?
#
loop_
_entity_poly.entity_id
_entity_poly.type
_entity_poly.pdbx_seq_one_letter_code
_entity_poly.pdbx_strand_id
1 'polypeptide(L)'
;MGIMAILLIGTFSCSASSDPTVMPIQLQPDASAPYEDEDFLLVVTPVINGLSDTQLNISERMDATSAYYSAAAMKVSPEFYPIGLNITRLLFYLGSSSEALEELDKSSGLGTHNSEVKDTLKAQAKADLEVAEEAWRGLTMIYPNSTLFG
;
A
#
# COMPACT_ATOMS: atom_id res chain seq x y z
N MET A 1 56.23 13.62 -14.80
CA MET A 1 56.00 12.27 -14.21
C MET A 1 55.78 12.48 -12.73
N GLY A 2 54.66 12.19 -12.07
CA GLY A 2 53.35 11.67 -12.48
C GLY A 2 52.32 12.14 -11.44
N ILE A 3 51.09 12.38 -11.88
CA ILE A 3 49.95 12.77 -11.05
C ILE A 3 49.33 11.47 -10.54
N MET A 4 49.13 11.31 -9.24
CA MET A 4 48.34 10.22 -8.69
C MET A 4 47.16 10.80 -7.91
N ALA A 5 46.04 10.93 -8.61
CA ALA A 5 44.74 11.27 -8.06
C ALA A 5 44.18 10.03 -7.34
N ILE A 6 43.83 10.19 -6.06
CA ILE A 6 43.14 9.16 -5.29
C ILE A 6 41.65 9.25 -5.66
N LEU A 7 41.18 8.22 -6.37
CA LEU A 7 39.79 8.05 -6.80
C LEU A 7 38.94 7.71 -5.57
N LEU A 8 38.09 8.64 -5.12
CA LEU A 8 36.99 8.35 -4.21
C LEU A 8 35.89 7.63 -4.99
N ILE A 9 35.82 6.31 -4.85
CA ILE A 9 34.68 5.51 -5.33
C ILE A 9 33.53 5.72 -4.35
N GLY A 10 32.78 6.80 -4.54
CA GLY A 10 31.46 6.95 -3.94
C GLY A 10 30.46 6.21 -4.82
N THR A 11 30.08 4.98 -4.45
CA THR A 11 28.88 4.35 -4.99
C THR A 11 27.67 5.02 -4.35
N PHE A 12 27.24 6.15 -4.92
CA PHE A 12 25.87 6.61 -4.76
C PHE A 12 24.98 5.56 -5.45
N SER A 13 24.46 4.61 -4.68
CA SER A 13 23.32 3.82 -5.12
C SER A 13 22.14 4.79 -5.21
N CYS A 14 21.95 5.36 -6.40
CA CYS A 14 20.72 6.05 -6.74
C CYS A 14 19.63 4.98 -6.81
N SER A 15 18.99 4.67 -5.68
CA SER A 15 17.70 4.01 -5.72
C SER A 15 16.75 5.02 -6.33
N ALA A 16 16.40 4.83 -7.61
CA ALA A 16 15.27 5.52 -8.19
C ALA A 16 14.04 5.08 -7.38
N SER A 17 13.62 5.92 -6.43
CA SER A 17 12.35 5.76 -5.74
C SER A 17 11.27 6.01 -6.77
N SER A 18 10.45 5.01 -7.08
CA SER A 18 9.19 5.24 -7.76
C SER A 18 8.21 5.87 -6.78
N ASP A 19 7.38 6.79 -7.26
CA ASP A 19 6.27 7.29 -6.45
C ASP A 19 5.25 6.16 -6.21
N PRO A 20 4.61 6.12 -5.04
CA PRO A 20 3.55 5.15 -4.78
C PRO A 20 2.34 5.41 -5.68
N THR A 21 1.55 4.36 -5.90
CA THR A 21 0.36 4.40 -6.74
C THR A 21 -0.61 5.47 -6.22
N VAL A 22 -1.18 6.25 -7.14
CA VAL A 22 -2.10 7.33 -6.77
C VAL A 22 -3.44 6.72 -6.34
N MET A 23 -3.85 7.00 -5.11
CA MET A 23 -5.18 6.64 -4.62
C MET A 23 -6.25 7.41 -5.40
N PRO A 24 -7.18 6.74 -6.11
CA PRO A 24 -8.19 7.42 -6.94
C PRO A 24 -9.30 8.09 -6.13
N ILE A 25 -9.54 7.64 -4.89
CA ILE A 25 -10.55 8.18 -3.99
C ILE A 25 -9.89 8.43 -2.65
N GLN A 26 -10.07 9.63 -2.11
CA GLN A 26 -9.56 9.99 -0.80
C GLN A 26 -10.71 10.07 0.18
N LEU A 27 -10.47 9.54 1.38
CA LEU A 27 -11.38 9.66 2.51
C LEU A 27 -11.69 11.13 2.75
N GLN A 28 -12.97 11.44 2.96
CA GLN A 28 -13.43 12.81 3.16
C GLN A 28 -13.64 13.06 4.66
N PRO A 29 -12.90 13.99 5.29
CA PRO A 29 -13.28 14.51 6.59
C PRO A 29 -14.47 15.44 6.37
N ASP A 30 -15.68 14.95 6.62
CA ASP A 30 -16.89 15.76 6.51
C ASP A 30 -17.33 16.17 7.91
N ALA A 31 -17.72 17.44 8.09
CA ALA A 31 -18.27 17.96 9.34
C ALA A 31 -19.81 17.96 9.35
N SER A 32 -20.45 17.51 8.25
CA SER A 32 -21.90 17.40 8.13
C SER A 32 -22.38 16.01 8.53
N ALA A 33 -22.86 15.91 9.77
CA ALA A 33 -23.47 14.71 10.33
C ALA A 33 -24.67 14.20 9.50
N PRO A 34 -24.96 12.88 9.50
CA PRO A 34 -24.34 11.85 10.34
C PRO A 34 -23.01 11.31 9.79
N TYR A 35 -22.05 11.05 10.69
CA TYR A 35 -20.80 10.35 10.37
C TYR A 35 -21.03 8.84 10.30
N GLU A 36 -20.22 8.16 9.50
CA GLU A 36 -20.32 6.74 9.17
C GLU A 36 -19.18 5.93 9.81
N ASP A 37 -18.58 6.41 10.91
CA ASP A 37 -17.41 5.77 11.54
C ASP A 37 -17.65 4.30 11.94
N GLU A 38 -18.85 3.99 12.45
CA GLU A 38 -19.23 2.62 12.82
C GLU A 38 -19.38 1.74 11.58
N ASP A 39 -20.07 2.23 10.55
CA ASP A 39 -20.26 1.53 9.28
C ASP A 39 -18.92 1.31 8.55
N PHE A 40 -18.03 2.29 8.63
CA PHE A 40 -16.65 2.18 8.15
C PHE A 40 -15.95 1.00 8.80
N LEU A 41 -15.99 0.90 10.13
CA LEU A 41 -15.34 -0.19 10.86
C LEU A 41 -15.98 -1.55 10.56
N LEU A 42 -17.30 -1.61 10.36
CA LEU A 42 -18.02 -2.83 9.97
C LEU A 42 -17.56 -3.37 8.61
N VAL A 43 -17.22 -2.48 7.67
CA VAL A 43 -16.74 -2.87 6.34
C VAL A 43 -15.29 -3.36 6.38
N VAL A 44 -14.40 -2.64 7.06
CA VAL A 44 -12.94 -2.85 6.94
C VAL A 44 -12.38 -3.87 7.92
N THR A 45 -12.95 -3.98 9.13
CA THR A 45 -12.41 -4.83 10.20
C THR A 45 -12.38 -6.32 9.82
N PRO A 46 -13.43 -6.91 9.23
CA PRO A 46 -13.40 -8.31 8.82
C PRO A 46 -12.33 -8.59 7.77
N VAL A 47 -12.11 -7.66 6.85
CA VAL A 47 -11.09 -7.77 5.80
C VAL A 47 -9.70 -7.73 6.41
N ILE A 48 -9.39 -6.70 7.20
CA ILE A 48 -8.07 -6.55 7.85
C ILE A 48 -7.73 -7.76 8.73
N ASN A 49 -8.70 -8.24 9.51
CA ASN A 49 -8.49 -9.43 10.35
C ASN A 49 -8.37 -10.73 9.56
N GLY A 50 -8.86 -10.75 8.32
CA GLY A 50 -8.75 -11.89 7.41
C GLY A 50 -7.46 -11.94 6.60
N LEU A 51 -6.71 -10.84 6.52
CA LEU A 51 -5.44 -10.78 5.78
C LEU A 51 -4.37 -11.61 6.48
N SER A 52 -3.72 -12.50 5.72
CA SER A 52 -2.73 -13.43 6.24
C SER A 52 -1.28 -13.08 5.89
N ASP A 53 -1.07 -12.28 4.84
CA ASP A 53 0.23 -11.85 4.33
C ASP A 53 0.12 -10.45 3.70
N THR A 54 1.24 -9.82 3.42
CA THR A 54 1.37 -8.58 2.64
C THR A 54 1.20 -8.79 1.14
N GLN A 55 1.57 -9.97 0.62
CA GLN A 55 1.34 -10.34 -0.78
C GLN A 55 -0.02 -11.06 -0.89
N LEU A 56 -1.07 -10.29 -1.16
CA LEU A 56 -2.44 -10.76 -1.21
C LEU A 56 -2.69 -11.68 -2.40
N ASN A 57 -3.37 -12.80 -2.16
CA ASN A 57 -3.92 -13.60 -3.24
C ASN A 57 -5.11 -12.89 -3.93
N ILE A 58 -5.61 -13.45 -5.04
CA ILE A 58 -6.69 -12.82 -5.83
C ILE A 58 -7.93 -12.53 -4.97
N SER A 59 -8.34 -13.45 -4.08
CA SER A 59 -9.52 -13.26 -3.22
C SER A 59 -9.28 -12.16 -2.19
N GLU A 60 -8.16 -12.23 -1.46
CA GLU A 60 -7.80 -11.22 -0.45
C GLU A 60 -7.67 -9.83 -1.09
N ARG A 61 -7.08 -9.75 -2.29
CA ARG A 61 -6.98 -8.49 -3.04
C ARG A 61 -8.35 -7.95 -3.42
N MET A 62 -9.25 -8.79 -3.91
CA MET A 62 -10.62 -8.37 -4.23
C MET A 62 -11.33 -7.82 -2.99
N ASP A 63 -11.21 -8.50 -1.85
CA ASP A 63 -11.81 -8.06 -0.59
C ASP A 63 -11.21 -6.73 -0.11
N ALA A 64 -9.88 -6.59 -0.14
CA ALA A 64 -9.17 -5.37 0.24
C ALA A 64 -9.54 -4.19 -0.66
N THR A 65 -9.53 -4.39 -1.98
CA THR A 65 -9.92 -3.37 -2.96
C THR A 65 -11.38 -2.97 -2.79
N SER A 66 -12.29 -3.93 -2.59
CA SER A 66 -13.71 -3.63 -2.37
C SER A 66 -13.91 -2.82 -1.08
N ALA A 67 -13.28 -3.23 0.02
CA ALA A 67 -13.38 -2.51 1.29
C ALA A 67 -12.78 -1.10 1.20
N TYR A 68 -11.65 -0.93 0.49
CA TYR A 68 -11.10 0.39 0.21
C TYR A 68 -12.10 1.30 -0.50
N TYR A 69 -12.69 0.86 -1.62
CA TYR A 69 -13.61 1.70 -2.39
C TYR A 69 -14.88 2.04 -1.60
N SER A 70 -15.40 1.10 -0.82
CA SER A 70 -16.54 1.34 0.07
C SER A 70 -16.20 2.35 1.18
N ALA A 71 -15.08 2.14 1.88
CA ALA A 71 -14.69 2.94 3.04
C ALA A 71 -14.21 4.35 2.66
N ALA A 72 -13.48 4.49 1.55
CA ALA A 72 -12.98 5.79 1.08
C ALA A 72 -14.10 6.75 0.63
N ALA A 73 -15.29 6.22 0.32
CA ALA A 73 -16.46 7.00 -0.05
C ALA A 73 -17.32 7.45 1.15
N MET A 74 -17.04 6.93 2.35
CA MET A 74 -17.79 7.25 3.56
C MET A 74 -17.37 8.58 4.16
N LYS A 75 -18.32 9.22 4.86
CA LYS A 75 -18.09 10.43 5.66
C LYS A 75 -17.64 10.04 7.06
N VAL A 76 -16.42 10.41 7.42
CA VAL A 76 -15.89 10.12 8.76
C VAL A 76 -15.78 11.36 9.61
N SER A 77 -15.84 11.18 10.93
CA SER A 77 -15.58 12.26 11.87
C SER A 77 -14.12 12.75 11.78
N PRO A 78 -13.87 14.04 12.06
CA PRO A 78 -12.50 14.57 12.14
C PRO A 78 -11.60 13.82 13.12
N GLU A 79 -12.17 13.34 14.23
CA GLU A 79 -11.45 12.56 15.25
C GLU A 79 -11.06 11.16 14.75
N PHE A 80 -11.91 10.52 13.95
CA PHE A 80 -11.65 9.21 13.36
C PHE A 80 -10.76 9.29 12.10
N TYR A 81 -10.71 10.45 11.43
CA TYR A 81 -10.02 10.62 10.16
C TYR A 81 -8.59 10.06 10.11
N PRO A 82 -7.70 10.26 11.12
CA PRO A 82 -6.34 9.69 11.06
C PRO A 82 -6.34 8.15 11.00
N ILE A 83 -7.28 7.51 11.71
CA ILE A 83 -7.42 6.05 11.71
C ILE A 83 -7.99 5.59 10.36
N GLY A 84 -9.07 6.23 9.91
CA GLY A 84 -9.68 5.91 8.61
C GLY A 84 -8.73 6.10 7.44
N LEU A 85 -7.89 7.15 7.48
CA LEU A 85 -6.87 7.38 6.46
C LEU A 85 -5.82 6.27 6.43
N ASN A 86 -5.33 5.83 7.59
CA ASN A 86 -4.39 4.71 7.65
C ASN A 86 -5.04 3.41 7.14
N ILE A 87 -6.30 3.15 7.48
CA ILE A 87 -7.02 1.96 6.99
C ILE A 87 -7.17 1.98 5.47
N THR A 88 -7.63 3.09 4.90
CA THR A 88 -7.82 3.21 3.45
C THR A 88 -6.49 3.13 2.68
N ARG A 89 -5.41 3.73 3.22
CA ARG A 89 -4.05 3.59 2.67
C ARG A 89 -3.59 2.13 2.71
N LEU A 90 -3.70 1.46 3.86
CA LEU A 90 -3.31 0.06 4.01
C LEU A 90 -3.98 -0.82 2.95
N LEU A 91 -5.32 -0.78 2.87
CA LEU A 91 -6.10 -1.62 1.95
C LEU A 91 -5.75 -1.35 0.49
N PHE A 92 -5.64 -0.08 0.10
CA PHE A 92 -5.30 0.31 -1.26
C PHE A 92 -3.90 -0.17 -1.65
N TYR A 93 -2.90 0.11 -0.81
CA TYR A 93 -1.51 -0.16 -1.15
C TYR A 93 -1.13 -1.64 -1.06
N LEU A 94 -1.78 -2.43 -0.20
CA LEU A 94 -1.68 -3.89 -0.25
C LEU A 94 -2.26 -4.44 -1.54
N GLY A 95 -3.43 -3.94 -1.96
CA GLY A 95 -4.04 -4.38 -3.22
C GLY A 95 -3.16 -4.05 -4.44
N SER A 96 -2.66 -2.81 -4.50
CA SER A 96 -1.82 -2.31 -5.59
C SER A 96 -0.46 -3.03 -5.67
N SER A 97 0.25 -3.16 -4.54
CA SER A 97 1.53 -3.90 -4.50
C SER A 97 1.34 -5.36 -4.91
N SER A 98 0.27 -6.01 -4.44
CA SER A 98 -0.02 -7.41 -4.78
C SER A 98 -0.39 -7.61 -6.25
N GLU A 99 -1.06 -6.65 -6.89
CA GLU A 99 -1.31 -6.67 -8.34
C GLU A 99 -0.01 -6.60 -9.13
N ALA A 100 0.89 -5.68 -8.75
CA ALA A 100 2.21 -5.55 -9.39
C ALA A 100 3.06 -6.81 -9.20
N LEU A 101 3.04 -7.44 -8.01
CA LEU A 101 3.73 -8.70 -7.75
C LEU A 101 3.12 -9.86 -8.55
N GLU A 102 1.80 -9.95 -8.66
CA GLU A 102 1.17 -10.97 -9.51
C GLU A 102 1.60 -10.84 -10.98
N GLU A 103 1.65 -9.61 -11.51
CA GLU A 103 2.12 -9.39 -12.89
C GLU A 103 3.58 -9.82 -13.09
N LEU A 104 4.43 -9.68 -12.06
CA LEU A 104 5.81 -10.15 -12.07
C LEU A 104 5.93 -11.68 -12.04
N ASP A 105 4.98 -12.37 -11.40
CA ASP A 105 4.97 -13.83 -11.25
C ASP A 105 4.36 -14.56 -12.47
N LYS A 106 3.70 -13.84 -13.38
CA LYS A 106 3.15 -14.42 -14.61
C LYS A 106 4.26 -14.95 -15.52
N SER A 107 4.05 -16.16 -16.06
CA SER A 107 4.96 -16.80 -17.01
C SER A 107 4.93 -16.17 -18.42
N SER A 108 3.96 -15.30 -18.69
CA SER A 108 3.76 -14.64 -19.98
C SER A 108 3.20 -13.21 -19.84
N GLY A 109 3.66 -12.49 -18.82
CA GLY A 109 3.27 -11.10 -18.53
C GLY A 109 4.17 -10.06 -19.24
N LEU A 110 3.82 -8.79 -19.10
CA LEU A 110 4.61 -7.70 -19.68
C LEU A 110 6.01 -7.63 -19.05
N GLY A 111 6.12 -7.93 -17.76
CA GLY A 111 7.38 -8.02 -17.03
C GLY A 111 8.26 -9.23 -17.42
N THR A 112 7.69 -10.25 -18.06
CA THR A 112 8.44 -11.43 -18.53
C THR A 112 9.28 -11.10 -19.76
N HIS A 113 8.76 -10.25 -20.64
CA HIS A 113 9.35 -9.98 -21.95
C HIS A 113 10.03 -8.61 -22.07
N ASN A 114 9.86 -7.75 -21.05
CA ASN A 114 10.46 -6.43 -21.02
C ASN A 114 11.08 -6.15 -19.64
N SER A 115 12.41 -6.04 -19.60
CA SER A 115 13.18 -5.78 -18.36
C SER A 115 12.87 -4.41 -17.75
N GLU A 116 12.60 -3.39 -18.56
CA GLU A 116 12.25 -2.05 -18.08
C GLU A 116 10.88 -2.07 -17.39
N VAL A 117 9.90 -2.78 -17.97
CA VAL A 117 8.59 -2.98 -17.34
C VAL A 117 8.74 -3.77 -16.05
N LYS A 118 9.58 -4.81 -16.03
CA LYS A 118 9.86 -5.59 -14.83
C LYS A 118 10.43 -4.73 -13.70
N ASP A 119 11.40 -3.88 -14.01
CA ASP A 119 12.03 -3.00 -13.01
C ASP A 119 11.04 -1.95 -12.51
N THR A 120 10.17 -1.43 -13.40
CA THR A 120 9.08 -0.52 -13.03
C THR A 120 8.07 -1.18 -12.08
N LEU A 121 7.61 -2.40 -12.39
CA LEU A 121 6.68 -3.14 -11.53
C LEU A 121 7.27 -3.44 -10.15
N LYS A 122 8.57 -3.80 -10.09
CA LYS A 122 9.27 -4.02 -8.81
C LYS A 122 9.38 -2.75 -7.99
N ALA A 123 9.73 -1.64 -8.63
CA ALA A 123 9.83 -0.35 -7.96
C ALA A 123 8.45 0.05 -7.41
N GLN A 124 7.40 -0.07 -8.21
CA GLN A 124 6.03 0.25 -7.81
C GLN A 124 5.56 -0.61 -6.63
N ALA A 125 5.72 -1.93 -6.73
CA ALA A 125 5.33 -2.85 -5.65
C ALA A 125 6.03 -2.51 -4.33
N LYS A 126 7.33 -2.16 -4.41
CA LYS A 126 8.10 -1.74 -3.24
C LYS A 126 7.58 -0.42 -2.65
N ALA A 127 7.37 0.61 -3.48
CA ALA A 127 6.90 1.91 -3.02
C ALA A 127 5.51 1.80 -2.38
N ASP A 128 4.62 1.01 -2.96
CA ASP A 128 3.29 0.76 -2.41
C ASP A 128 3.37 0.02 -1.08
N LEU A 129 4.19 -1.03 -0.99
CA LEU A 129 4.35 -1.81 0.23
C LEU A 129 4.94 -0.97 1.38
N GLU A 130 5.87 -0.05 1.10
CA GLU A 130 6.41 0.89 2.09
C GLU A 130 5.31 1.80 2.68
N VAL A 131 4.39 2.29 1.84
CA VAL A 131 3.26 3.11 2.33
C VAL A 131 2.24 2.26 3.10
N ALA A 132 2.00 1.02 2.67
CA ALA A 132 1.15 0.08 3.40
C ALA A 132 1.72 -0.23 4.79
N GLU A 133 3.05 -0.41 4.90
CA GLU A 133 3.73 -0.63 6.18
C GLU A 133 3.65 0.60 7.09
N GLU A 134 3.86 1.80 6.55
CA GLU A 134 3.71 3.04 7.31
C GLU A 134 2.28 3.18 7.87
N ALA A 135 1.27 2.93 7.03
CA ALA A 135 -0.13 2.93 7.44
C ALA A 135 -0.40 1.87 8.51
N TRP A 136 0.16 0.66 8.37
CA TRP A 136 0.02 -0.42 9.34
C TRP A 136 0.56 -0.03 10.73
N ARG A 137 1.72 0.63 10.78
CA ARG A 137 2.32 1.10 12.06
C ARG A 137 1.35 1.97 12.85
N GLY A 138 0.57 2.82 12.17
CA GLY A 138 -0.48 3.64 12.77
C GLY A 138 -1.71 2.87 13.26
N LEU A 139 -1.84 1.58 12.95
CA LEU A 139 -2.99 0.73 13.23
C LEU A 139 -2.68 -0.44 14.19
N THR A 140 -1.41 -0.71 14.48
CA THR A 140 -0.97 -1.84 15.32
C THR A 140 -1.68 -1.93 16.68
N MET A 141 -1.97 -0.78 17.30
CA MET A 141 -2.69 -0.74 18.59
C MET A 141 -4.18 -1.06 18.48
N ILE A 142 -4.77 -0.92 17.28
CA ILE A 142 -6.19 -1.14 17.00
C ILE A 142 -6.43 -2.58 16.55
N TYR A 143 -5.45 -3.18 15.87
CA TYR A 143 -5.47 -4.57 15.41
C TYR A 143 -4.35 -5.40 16.06
N PRO A 144 -4.36 -5.58 17.39
CA PRO A 144 -3.22 -6.14 18.14
C PRO A 144 -2.93 -7.62 17.86
N ASN A 145 -3.86 -8.33 17.21
CA ASN A 145 -3.72 -9.76 16.89
C ASN A 145 -3.20 -10.01 15.48
N SER A 146 -3.05 -8.97 14.66
CA SER A 146 -2.58 -9.11 13.28
C SER A 146 -1.06 -9.01 13.22
N THR A 147 -0.45 -9.93 12.49
CA THR A 147 1.01 -10.00 12.26
C THR A 147 1.38 -9.58 10.84
N LEU A 148 0.53 -8.76 10.19
CA LEU A 148 0.60 -8.47 8.76
C LEU A 148 1.97 -7.98 8.29
N PHE A 149 2.66 -7.17 9.10
CA PHE A 149 4.05 -6.72 8.86
C PHE A 149 4.99 -7.09 10.02
N GLY A 150 4.65 -8.15 10.78
CA GLY A 150 5.31 -8.55 12.03
C GLY A 150 6.44 -9.56 11.87
#